data_AF-A0A3C1CK60-F1
#
_entry.id   AF-A0A3C1CK60-F1
#
_cell.length_a   1.000
_cell.length_b   1.000
_cell.length_c   1.000
_cell.angle_alpha   90.00
_cell.angle_beta   90.00
_cell.angle_gamma   90.00
#
_symmetry.space_group_name_H-M   'P 1'
#
loop_
_entity.id
_entity.type
_entity.pdbx_description
1 polymer ?
#
loop_
_entity_poly.entity_id
_entity_poly.type
_entity_poly.pdbx_seq_one_letter_code
_entity_poly.pdbx_strand_id
1 'polypeptide(L)' 'EPTFPGCHVRGRVVGLFRMRDEHGQDDKVVAVPATDPRWDTFDDVGDLPEHLKREIAHFF' A
#
# COMPACT_ATOMS: atom_id res chain seq x y z
N GLU A 1 -12.28 -3.56 -2.56
CA GLU A 1 -13.01 -2.98 -3.70
C GLU A 1 -12.54 -1.55 -3.90
N PRO A 2 -12.50 -1.03 -5.13
CA PRO A 2 -12.15 0.37 -5.37
C PRO A 2 -13.20 1.31 -4.76
N THR A 3 -12.74 2.46 -4.27
CA THR A 3 -13.60 3.53 -3.73
C THR A 3 -13.74 4.68 -4.73
N PHE A 4 -14.48 5.73 -4.34
CA PHE A 4 -14.63 6.96 -5.12
C PHE A 4 -13.73 8.08 -4.57
N PRO A 5 -13.41 9.11 -5.38
CA PRO A 5 -12.73 10.30 -4.89
C PRO A 5 -13.48 10.97 -3.73
N GLY A 6 -12.74 11.36 -2.68
CA GLY A 6 -13.31 11.99 -1.48
C GLY A 6 -13.81 11.01 -0.41
N CYS A 7 -13.81 9.70 -0.67
CA CYS A 7 -14.09 8.70 0.37
C CYS A 7 -12.92 8.60 1.36
N HIS A 8 -13.25 8.44 2.65
CA HIS A 8 -12.26 8.15 3.69
C HIS A 8 -12.29 6.67 4.07
N VAL A 9 -11.11 6.07 4.15
CA VAL A 9 -10.92 4.68 4.62
C VAL A 9 -9.89 4.70 5.74
N ARG A 10 -10.17 4.02 6.85
CA ARG A 10 -9.16 3.82 7.90
C ARG A 10 -8.16 2.78 7.39
N GLY A 11 -6.93 3.21 7.12
CA GLY A 11 -5.83 2.34 6.71
C GLY A 11 -4.92 1.98 7.88
N ARG A 12 -4.47 0.73 7.94
CA ARG A 12 -3.38 0.26 8.80
C ARG A 12 -2.12 0.13 7.96
N VAL A 13 -1.04 0.77 8.39
CA VAL A 13 0.24 0.80 7.67
C VAL A 13 0.92 -0.55 7.75
N VAL A 14 1.39 -1.05 6.61
CA VAL A 14 2.14 -2.32 6.51
C VAL A 14 3.51 -2.14 5.86
N GLY A 15 3.79 -1.00 5.22
CA GLY A 15 5.10 -0.77 4.62
C GLY A 15 5.29 0.62 4.03
N LEU A 16 6.50 0.85 3.52
CA LEU A 16 6.90 2.08 2.84
C LEU A 16 7.55 1.72 1.50
N PHE A 17 6.97 2.19 0.41
CA PHE A 17 7.56 2.12 -0.92
C PHE A 17 8.40 3.37 -1.15
N ARG A 18 9.71 3.21 -1.21
CA ARG A 18 10.65 4.31 -1.44
C ARG A 18 11.00 4.38 -2.91
N MET A 19 10.79 5.52 -3.52
CA MET A 19 11.24 5.79 -4.88
C MET A 19 11.84 7.19 -4.99
N ARG A 20 12.53 7.41 -6.11
CA ARG A 20 13.06 8.71 -6.47
C ARG A 20 12.64 9.02 -7.90
N ASP A 21 11.98 10.14 -8.09
CA ASP A 21 11.56 10.65 -9.39
C ASP A 21 12.35 11.92 -9.77
N GLU A 22 11.90 12.61 -10.83
CA GLU A 22 12.46 13.87 -11.30
C GLU A 22 12.34 15.04 -10.29
N HIS A 23 11.41 14.94 -9.33
CA HIS A 23 11.21 15.91 -8.25
C HIS A 23 11.95 15.54 -6.96
N GLY A 24 12.63 14.39 -6.92
CA GLY A 24 13.43 13.95 -5.80
C GLY A 24 12.85 12.73 -5.12
N GLN A 25 12.94 12.67 -3.79
CA GLN A 25 12.45 11.52 -3.03
C GLN A 25 10.93 11.57 -2.91
N ASP A 26 10.26 10.49 -3.30
CA ASP A 26 8.80 10.32 -3.26
C ASP A 26 8.50 8.98 -2.58
N ASP A 27 8.27 9.03 -1.27
CA ASP A 27 7.97 7.84 -0.49
C ASP A 27 6.45 7.67 -0.37
N LYS A 28 5.95 6.46 -0.65
CA LYS A 28 4.53 6.11 -0.59
C LYS A 28 4.27 5.13 0.55
N VAL A 29 3.31 5.45 1.42
CA VAL A 29 2.86 4.54 2.47
C VAL A 29 1.98 3.44 1.85
N VAL A 30 2.30 2.19 2.17
CA VAL A 30 1.49 1.02 1.80
C VAL A 30 0.63 0.65 3.02
N ALA A 31 -0.68 0.57 2.81
CA ALA A 31 -1.65 0.31 3.88
C ALA A 31 -2.77 -0.63 3.43
N VAL A 32 -3.35 -1.34 4.39
CA VAL A 32 -4.53 -2.22 4.22
C VAL A 32 -5.73 -1.66 4.98
N PRO A 33 -6.98 -1.99 4.60
CA PRO A 33 -8.15 -1.53 5.33
C PRO A 33 -8.17 -2.05 6.78
N ALA A 34 -8.26 -1.15 7.75
CA ALA A 34 -8.19 -1.48 9.17
C ALA A 34 -9.48 -2.13 9.74
N THR A 35 -10.57 -2.12 8.97
CA THR A 35 -11.89 -2.59 9.42
C THR A 35 -12.36 -3.83 8.66
N ASP A 36 -11.52 -4.43 7.82
CA ASP A 36 -11.85 -5.58 6.99
C ASP A 36 -11.06 -6.80 7.47
N PRO A 37 -11.72 -7.80 8.08
CA PRO A 37 -11.06 -8.97 8.68
C PRO A 37 -10.23 -9.80 7.69
N ARG A 38 -10.46 -9.64 6.38
CA ARG A 38 -9.65 -10.30 5.35
C ARG A 38 -8.18 -9.88 5.36
N TRP A 39 -7.87 -8.75 6.00
CA TRP A 39 -6.54 -8.16 6.07
C TRP A 39 -5.87 -8.29 7.44
N ASP A 40 -6.49 -9.01 8.38
CA ASP A 40 -6.01 -9.10 9.77
C ASP A 40 -4.62 -9.75 9.90
N THR A 41 -4.21 -10.57 8.94
CA THR A 41 -2.91 -11.27 8.96
C THR A 41 -1.80 -10.53 8.23
N PHE A 42 -2.04 -9.30 7.77
CA PHE A 42 -1.06 -8.49 7.04
C PHE A 42 -0.58 -7.36 7.93
N ASP A 43 0.54 -7.56 8.64
CA ASP A 43 1.11 -6.57 9.56
C ASP A 43 2.42 -5.97 9.04
N ASP A 44 3.05 -6.64 8.07
CA ASP A 44 4.31 -6.21 7.47
C ASP A 44 4.27 -6.34 5.93
N VAL A 45 5.21 -5.67 5.25
CA VAL A 45 5.42 -5.77 3.79
C VAL A 45 5.80 -7.18 3.38
N GLY A 46 6.38 -7.96 4.30
CA GLY A 46 6.66 -9.39 4.11
C GLY A 46 5.41 -10.25 3.91
N ASP A 47 4.26 -9.83 4.45
CA ASP A 47 3.01 -10.58 4.37
C ASP A 47 2.31 -10.37 3.02
N LEU A 48 2.68 -9.31 2.28
CA LEU A 48 2.12 -9.03 0.96
C LEU A 48 2.63 -10.04 -0.08
N PRO A 49 1.77 -10.50 -1.00
CA PRO A 49 2.19 -11.37 -2.09
C PRO A 49 3.29 -10.72 -2.94
N GLU A 50 4.31 -11.51 -3.29
CA GLU A 50 5.46 -11.03 -4.04
C GLU A 50 5.09 -10.44 -5.41
N HIS A 51 4.09 -11.03 -6.08
CA HIS A 51 3.60 -10.51 -7.36
C HIS A 51 2.97 -9.11 -7.21
N LEU A 52 2.25 -8.85 -6.13
CA LEU A 52 1.60 -7.56 -5.87
C LEU A 52 2.65 -6.46 -5.64
N LYS A 53 3.70 -6.77 -4.88
CA LYS A 53 4.82 -5.85 -4.68
C LYS A 53 5.49 -5.48 -6.02
N ARG A 54 5.67 -6.45 -6.91
CA ARG A 54 6.23 -6.22 -8.26
C ARG A 54 5.31 -5.43 -9.16
N GLU A 55 4.01 -5.67 -9.10
CA GLU A 55 3.02 -4.91 -9.88
C GLU A 55 3.01 -3.43 -9.48
N ILE A 56 3.01 -3.13 -8.17
CA ILE A 56 3.10 -1.76 -7.65
C ILE A 56 4.41 -1.11 -8.11
N ALA A 57 5.54 -1.81 -7.98
CA ALA A 57 6.86 -1.30 -8.39
C ALA A 57 7.06 -1.18 -9.91
N HIS A 58 6.24 -1.84 -10.73
CA HIS A 58 6.26 -1.67 -12.19
C HIS A 58 5.39 -0.50 -12.63
N PHE A 59 4.34 -0.18 -11.87
CA PHE A 59 3.45 0.94 -12.16
C PHE A 59 4.11 2.31 -11.90
N PHE A 60 4.92 2.39 -10.85
CA PHE A 60 5.66 3.60 -10.44
C PHE A 60 7.12 3.55 -10.90
#